data_AF-A0A973QSF5-F1
#
_entry.id   AF-A0A973QSF5-F1
#
_cell.length_a   1.000
_cell.length_b   1.000
_cell.length_c   1.000
_cell.angle_alpha   90.00
_cell.angle_beta   90.00
_cell.angle_gamma   90.00
#
_symmetry.space_group_name_H-M   'P 1'
#
loop_
_entity.id
_entity.type
_entity.pdbx_description
1 polymer ?
#
loop_
_entity_poly.entity_id
_entity_poly.type
_entity_poly.pdbx_seq_one_letter_code
_entity_poly.pdbx_strand_id
1 'polypeptide(L)'
;MNTARDLAIVALDAAPSRQVQQGELSLALAGAEMLDLIEALALALEGDRILPSAPSPTGDRLLDEAASSLVRQEPYESVEEWLWRRGRGLSSAYLDDLERVGLTARPRGRRFPLRSGRAELVDSPGRRQAEERWASGEPVLA
;
A
#
# COMPACT_ATOMS: atom_id res chain seq x y z
N MET A 1 11.22 -4.03 -3.52
CA MET A 1 10.11 -3.69 -2.60
C MET A 1 9.70 -2.27 -2.91
N ASN A 2 8.43 -1.93 -2.70
CA ASN A 2 7.86 -0.62 -3.01
C ASN A 2 7.44 0.07 -1.71
N THR A 3 7.31 1.39 -1.77
CA THR A 3 6.98 2.24 -0.62
C THR A 3 5.65 1.82 0.01
N ALA A 4 4.63 1.54 -0.80
CA ALA A 4 3.30 1.21 -0.30
C ALA A 4 3.29 -0.10 0.51
N ARG A 5 4.00 -1.14 0.06
CA ARG A 5 4.14 -2.40 0.81
C ARG A 5 4.92 -2.20 2.10
N ASP A 6 5.99 -1.40 2.08
CA ASP A 6 6.81 -1.13 3.26
C ASP A 6 5.99 -0.37 4.31
N LEU A 7 5.20 0.62 3.87
CA LEU A 7 4.26 1.34 4.72
C LEU A 7 3.20 0.41 5.35
N ALA A 8 2.63 -0.51 4.57
CA ALA A 8 1.66 -1.48 5.09
C ALA A 8 2.27 -2.38 6.19
N ILE A 9 3.51 -2.83 6.00
CA ILE A 9 4.24 -3.64 6.98
C ILE A 9 4.49 -2.83 8.26
N VAL A 10 5.01 -1.60 8.15
CA VAL A 10 5.29 -0.75 9.32
C VAL A 10 4.01 -0.41 10.08
N ALA A 11 2.91 -0.11 9.38
CA ALA A 11 1.63 0.20 10.00
C ALA A 11 1.03 -1.00 10.77
N LEU A 12 1.28 -2.22 10.30
CA LEU A 12 0.87 -3.45 10.97
C LEU A 12 1.68 -3.74 12.24
N ASP A 13 2.97 -3.39 12.22
CA ASP A 13 3.87 -3.60 13.37
C ASP A 13 3.83 -2.46 14.39
N ALA A 14 3.12 -1.36 14.08
CA ALA A 14 2.98 -0.22 14.95
C ALA A 14 2.35 -0.60 16.30
N ALA A 15 2.95 -0.09 17.38
CA ALA A 15 2.45 -0.28 18.75
C ALA A 15 0.97 0.15 18.85
N PRO A 16 0.16 -0.46 19.75
CA PRO A 16 -1.26 -0.15 19.88
C PRO A 16 -1.60 1.33 20.05
N SER A 17 -0.71 2.11 20.67
CA SER A 17 -0.84 3.56 20.87
C SER A 17 -0.55 4.41 19.64
N ARG A 18 -0.06 3.82 18.54
CA ARG A 18 0.28 4.47 17.27
C ARG A 18 -0.50 3.86 16.10
N GLN A 19 -1.58 3.14 16.38
CA GLN A 19 -2.40 2.51 15.34
C GLN A 19 -3.14 3.58 14.54
N VAL A 20 -2.90 3.58 13.23
CA VAL A 20 -3.56 4.45 12.27
C VAL A 20 -4.96 3.91 11.97
N GLN A 21 -5.93 4.81 11.78
CA GLN A 21 -7.28 4.39 11.39
C GLN A 21 -7.25 3.77 9.99
N GLN A 22 -8.08 2.76 9.70
CA GLN A 22 -8.06 2.08 8.39
C GLN A 22 -8.28 3.04 7.21
N GLY A 23 -9.10 4.08 7.39
CA GLY A 23 -9.32 5.11 6.37
C GLY A 23 -8.08 5.95 6.09
N GLU A 24 -7.41 6.41 7.15
CA GLU A 24 -6.16 7.18 7.05
C GLU A 24 -5.04 6.34 6.43
N LEU A 25 -4.90 5.09 6.86
CA LEU A 25 -3.93 4.15 6.29
C LEU A 25 -4.21 3.92 4.79
N SER A 26 -5.48 3.78 4.41
CA SER A 26 -5.82 3.58 3.01
C SER A 26 -5.46 4.80 2.14
N LEU A 27 -5.64 6.02 2.66
CA LEU A 27 -5.24 7.23 1.95
C LEU A 27 -3.71 7.34 1.85
N ALA A 28 -2.99 7.02 2.93
CA ALA A 28 -1.53 7.00 2.94
C ALA A 28 -0.97 5.96 1.96
N LEU A 29 -1.56 4.77 1.90
CA LEU A 29 -1.20 3.72 0.93
C LEU A 29 -1.45 4.18 -0.51
N ALA A 30 -2.55 4.88 -0.77
CA ALA A 30 -2.81 5.42 -2.11
C ALA A 30 -1.73 6.45 -2.50
N GLY A 31 -1.34 7.33 -1.56
CA GLY A 31 -0.23 8.26 -1.76
C GLY A 31 1.10 7.55 -2.06
N ALA A 32 1.41 6.49 -1.30
CA ALA A 32 2.60 5.69 -1.50
C ALA A 32 2.60 4.97 -2.87
N GLU A 33 1.45 4.41 -3.30
CA GLU A 33 1.33 3.82 -4.63
C GLU A 33 1.56 4.87 -5.74
N MET A 34 1.07 6.10 -5.57
CA MET A 34 1.35 7.17 -6.54
C MET A 34 2.86 7.46 -6.65
N LEU A 35 3.56 7.56 -5.53
CA LEU A 35 5.02 7.75 -5.52
C LEU A 35 5.74 6.60 -6.22
N ASP A 36 5.35 5.35 -5.92
CA ASP A 36 5.92 4.15 -6.54
C ASP A 36 5.63 4.12 -8.05
N LEU A 37 4.46 4.58 -8.51
CA LEU A 37 4.13 4.69 -9.93
C LEU A 37 4.92 5.81 -10.64
N ILE A 38 5.22 6.91 -9.96
CA ILE A 38 6.10 7.97 -10.48
C ILE A 38 7.53 7.42 -10.63
N GLU A 39 8.03 6.71 -9.62
CA GLU A 39 9.36 6.09 -9.66
C GLU A 39 9.47 5.05 -10.78
N ALA A 40 8.40 4.27 -11.00
CA ALA A 40 8.30 3.31 -12.09
C ALA A 40 8.04 3.96 -13.47
N LEU A 41 7.96 5.30 -13.56
CA LEU A 41 7.63 6.05 -14.77
C LEU A 41 6.28 5.62 -15.40
N ALA A 42 5.37 5.08 -14.60
CA ALA A 42 4.05 4.64 -15.02
C ALA A 42 3.05 5.80 -15.11
N LEU A 43 3.35 6.93 -14.44
CA LEU A 43 2.62 8.18 -14.55
C LEU A 43 3.56 9.38 -14.32
N ALA A 44 3.12 10.54 -14.78
CA ALA A 44 3.69 11.84 -14.42
C ALA A 44 2.60 12.74 -13.85
N LEU A 45 2.99 13.83 -13.18
CA LEU A 45 2.07 14.85 -12.68
C LEU A 45 2.25 16.14 -13.47
N GLU A 46 1.13 16.72 -13.91
CA GLU A 46 1.07 18.07 -14.46
C GLU A 46 0.14 18.91 -13.58
N GLY A 47 0.73 19.70 -12.68
CA GLY A 47 -0.04 20.38 -11.64
C GLY A 47 -0.75 19.38 -10.73
N ASP A 48 -2.09 19.43 -10.71
CA ASP A 48 -2.94 18.49 -9.98
C ASP A 48 -3.39 17.30 -10.82
N ARG A 49 -3.00 17.20 -12.10
CA ARG A 49 -3.48 16.16 -13.03
C ARG A 49 -2.50 15.00 -13.14
N ILE A 50 -3.05 13.80 -13.24
CA ILE A 50 -2.29 12.58 -13.46
C ILE A 50 -2.20 12.31 -14.96
N LEU A 51 -0.98 12.31 -15.49
CA LEU A 51 -0.68 11.94 -16.88
C LEU A 51 -0.22 10.48 -16.93
N PRO A 52 -1.08 9.54 -17.36
CA PRO A 52 -0.70 8.13 -17.39
C PRO A 52 0.28 7.84 -18.53
N SER A 53 1.36 7.13 -18.21
CA SER A 53 2.33 6.63 -19.19
C SER A 53 2.02 5.19 -19.59
N ALA A 54 2.66 4.69 -20.66
CA ALA A 54 2.43 3.33 -21.14
C ALA A 54 2.65 2.30 -20.02
N PRO A 55 1.71 1.35 -19.80
CA PRO A 55 1.83 0.41 -18.70
C PRO A 55 3.02 -0.51 -18.92
N SER A 56 3.96 -0.50 -17.98
CA SER A 56 4.99 -1.53 -17.84
C SER A 56 4.75 -2.27 -16.53
N PRO A 57 4.80 -3.61 -16.53
CA PRO A 57 4.59 -4.38 -15.31
C PRO A 57 5.67 -4.02 -14.29
N THR A 58 5.23 -3.62 -13.11
CA THR A 58 6.09 -3.26 -11.97
C THR A 58 6.56 -4.51 -11.22
N GLY A 59 5.90 -5.65 -11.44
CA GLY A 59 6.15 -6.90 -10.72
C GLY A 59 5.46 -6.96 -9.35
N ASP A 60 4.73 -5.90 -8.96
CA ASP A 60 3.85 -5.90 -7.80
C ASP A 60 2.39 -5.81 -8.27
N ARG A 61 1.57 -6.80 -7.89
CA ARG A 61 0.18 -6.89 -8.34
C ARG A 61 -0.64 -5.66 -7.94
N LEU A 62 -0.51 -5.19 -6.70
CA LEU A 62 -1.33 -4.07 -6.24
C LEU A 62 -0.94 -2.79 -6.96
N LEU A 63 0.36 -2.62 -7.23
CA LEU A 63 0.88 -1.49 -8.00
C LEU A 63 0.48 -1.57 -9.49
N ASP A 64 0.49 -2.77 -10.08
CA ASP A 64 0.01 -3.01 -11.45
C ASP A 64 -1.51 -2.75 -11.58
N GLU A 65 -2.29 -3.10 -10.55
CA GLU A 65 -3.71 -2.75 -10.45
C GLU A 65 -3.91 -1.24 -10.33
N ALA A 66 -3.06 -0.55 -9.56
CA ALA A 66 -3.07 0.90 -9.45
C ALA A 66 -2.80 1.57 -10.81
N ALA A 67 -1.75 1.14 -11.52
CA ALA A 67 -1.41 1.61 -12.86
C ALA A 67 -2.51 1.36 -13.90
N SER A 68 -3.21 0.22 -13.78
CA SER A 68 -4.34 -0.15 -14.64
C SER A 68 -5.59 0.67 -14.34
N SER A 69 -5.71 1.21 -13.13
CA SER A 69 -6.85 2.01 -12.70
C SER A 69 -6.81 3.47 -13.16
N LEU A 70 -5.69 3.92 -13.76
CA LEU A 70 -5.49 5.29 -14.23
C LEU A 70 -6.41 5.62 -15.41
N VAL A 71 -7.01 6.81 -15.37
CA VAL A 71 -7.84 7.33 -16.47
C VAL A 71 -6.94 7.83 -17.61
N ARG A 72 -6.99 7.14 -18.76
CA ARG A 72 -6.16 7.41 -19.96
C ARG A 72 -6.83 8.25 -21.03
N GLN A 73 -8.04 8.74 -20.76
CA GLN A 73 -8.79 9.59 -21.68
C GLN A 73 -8.89 10.99 -21.08
N GLU A 74 -8.74 12.01 -21.92
CA GLU A 74 -9.00 13.37 -21.48
C GLU A 74 -10.52 13.55 -21.19
N PRO A 75 -10.87 14.27 -20.11
CA PRO A 75 -9.98 14.98 -19.19
C PRO A 75 -9.30 14.04 -18.18
N TYR A 76 -7.99 14.24 -17.97
CA TYR A 76 -7.23 13.49 -16.98
C TYR A 76 -7.76 13.76 -15.56
N GLU A 77 -7.74 12.70 -14.75
CA GLU A 77 -8.18 12.79 -13.35
C GLU A 77 -7.19 13.59 -12.50
N SER A 78 -7.70 14.25 -11.46
CA SER A 78 -6.85 14.91 -10.48
C SER A 78 -6.23 13.92 -9.48
N VAL A 79 -5.14 14.33 -8.85
CA VAL A 79 -4.48 13.61 -7.76
C VAL A 79 -5.47 13.32 -6.63
N GLU A 80 -6.25 14.32 -6.21
CA GLU A 80 -7.23 14.17 -5.14
C GLU A 80 -8.31 13.14 -5.49
N GLU A 81 -8.91 13.25 -6.69
CA GLU A 81 -9.94 12.32 -7.15
C GLU A 81 -9.42 10.89 -7.21
N TRP A 82 -8.20 10.70 -7.72
CA TRP A 82 -7.57 9.39 -7.80
C TRP A 82 -7.29 8.82 -6.41
N LEU A 83 -6.71 9.61 -5.50
CA LEU A 83 -6.42 9.15 -4.13
C LEU A 83 -7.68 8.71 -3.40
N TRP A 84 -8.75 9.50 -3.48
CA TRP A 84 -10.04 9.13 -2.88
C TRP A 84 -10.67 7.90 -3.54
N ARG A 85 -10.48 7.71 -4.85
CA ARG A 85 -11.01 6.56 -5.58
C ARG A 85 -10.22 5.28 -5.29
N ARG A 86 -8.89 5.37 -5.35
CA ARG A 86 -7.96 4.25 -5.15
C ARG A 86 -7.88 3.83 -3.69
N GLY A 87 -7.93 4.77 -2.76
CA GLY A 87 -7.91 4.50 -1.32
C GLY A 87 -9.14 3.76 -0.78
N ARG A 88 -10.23 3.58 -1.53
CA ARG A 88 -11.41 2.88 -1.00
C ARG A 88 -11.12 1.40 -0.73
N GLY A 89 -10.97 1.06 0.54
CA GLY A 89 -10.70 -0.31 1.00
C GLY A 89 -9.27 -0.78 0.78
N LEU A 90 -8.35 0.14 0.46
CA LEU A 90 -6.98 -0.21 0.08
C LEU A 90 -6.21 -0.86 1.24
N SER A 91 -6.42 -0.44 2.49
CA SER A 91 -5.79 -1.09 3.65
C SER A 91 -6.14 -2.57 3.73
N SER A 92 -7.39 -2.94 3.45
CA SER A 92 -7.82 -4.35 3.46
C SER A 92 -7.19 -5.13 2.31
N ALA A 93 -7.07 -4.52 1.12
CA ALA A 93 -6.42 -5.15 -0.03
C ALA A 93 -4.93 -5.44 0.24
N TYR A 94 -4.22 -4.54 0.92
CA TYR A 94 -2.83 -4.78 1.35
C TYR A 94 -2.73 -5.89 2.40
N LEU A 95 -3.66 -5.94 3.37
CA LEU A 95 -3.69 -7.02 4.36
C LEU A 95 -3.90 -8.39 3.71
N ASP A 96 -4.86 -8.49 2.79
CA ASP A 96 -5.15 -9.72 2.05
C ASP A 96 -3.95 -10.13 1.16
N ASP A 97 -3.25 -9.16 0.57
CA ASP A 97 -2.05 -9.41 -0.22
C ASP A 97 -0.91 -9.96 0.63
N LEU A 98 -0.65 -9.37 1.79
CA LEU A 98 0.35 -9.82 2.74
C LEU A 98 0.02 -11.22 3.28
N GLU A 99 -1.25 -11.52 3.56
CA GLU A 99 -1.72 -12.88 3.90
C GLU A 99 -1.42 -13.88 2.78
N ARG A 100 -1.71 -13.49 1.54
CA ARG A 100 -1.50 -14.34 0.37
C ARG A 100 -0.03 -14.63 0.09
N VAL A 101 0.86 -13.64 0.22
CA VAL A 101 2.31 -13.84 0.02
C VAL A 101 3.00 -14.46 1.24
N GLY A 102 2.23 -14.85 2.27
CA GLY A 102 2.72 -15.53 3.46
C GLY A 102 3.47 -14.62 4.42
N LEU A 103 3.33 -13.30 4.28
CA LEU A 103 3.96 -12.30 5.15
C LEU A 103 3.18 -12.06 6.45
N THR A 104 2.01 -12.66 6.61
CA THR A 104 1.28 -12.70 7.88
C THR A 104 0.86 -14.12 8.24
N ALA A 105 1.05 -14.51 9.50
CA ALA A 105 0.54 -15.75 10.03
C ALA A 105 -0.86 -15.52 10.60
N ARG A 106 -1.88 -16.06 9.92
CA ARG A 106 -3.19 -16.25 10.55
C ARG A 106 -3.11 -17.50 11.45
N PRO A 107 -3.51 -17.45 12.73
CA PRO A 107 -3.69 -18.68 13.50
C PRO A 107 -4.85 -19.48 12.88
N ARG A 108 -4.51 -20.47 12.05
CA ARG A 108 -5.48 -21.44 11.50
C ARG A 108 -5.93 -22.36 12.63
N GLY A 109 -6.91 -21.94 13.42
CA GLY A 109 -7.39 -22.72 14.56
C GLY A 109 -8.73 -22.28 15.16
N ARG A 110 -9.78 -23.01 14.78
CA ARG A 110 -11.10 -23.18 15.42
C ARG A 110 -12.16 -22.07 15.31
N ARG A 111 -13.36 -22.56 14.97
CA ARG A 111 -14.67 -21.91 14.97
C ARG A 111 -14.95 -21.25 16.33
N PHE A 112 -14.60 -19.98 16.50
CA PHE A 112 -15.14 -19.12 17.56
C PHE A 112 -15.48 -17.76 16.95
N PRO A 113 -16.75 -17.32 16.98
CA PRO A 113 -17.20 -16.15 16.22
C PRO A 113 -16.91 -14.79 16.88
N LEU A 114 -16.07 -14.74 17.93
CA LEU A 114 -15.98 -13.55 18.80
C LEU A 114 -14.56 -13.06 19.12
N ARG A 115 -13.55 -13.50 18.36
CA ARG A 115 -12.23 -12.85 18.40
C ARG A 115 -11.53 -13.05 17.07
N SER A 116 -11.61 -12.06 16.18
CA SER A 116 -10.77 -12.02 14.98
C SER A 116 -9.32 -11.83 15.46
N GLY A 117 -8.59 -12.94 15.66
CA GLY A 117 -7.15 -12.89 15.92
C GLY A 117 -6.50 -12.07 14.83
N ARG A 118 -5.83 -10.98 15.20
CA ARG A 118 -5.20 -10.02 14.28
C ARG A 118 -4.19 -10.78 13.39
N ALA A 119 -4.04 -10.37 12.13
CA ALA A 119 -2.96 -10.88 11.31
C ALA A 119 -1.63 -10.41 11.93
N GLU A 120 -0.80 -11.36 12.38
CA GLU A 120 0.54 -11.06 12.91
C GLU A 120 1.54 -11.23 11.78
N LEU A 121 2.40 -10.22 11.55
CA LEU A 121 3.44 -10.29 10.53
C LEU A 121 4.45 -11.39 10.88
N VAL A 122 4.76 -12.26 9.93
CA VAL A 122 5.85 -13.23 10.11
C VAL A 122 7.19 -12.54 9.98
N ASP A 123 8.20 -13.06 10.68
CA ASP A 123 9.58 -12.64 10.44
C ASP A 123 9.99 -13.04 9.02
N SER A 124 10.25 -12.03 8.19
CA SER A 124 10.53 -12.17 6.77
C SER A 124 11.58 -11.14 6.35
N PRO A 125 12.35 -11.40 5.27
CA PRO A 125 13.30 -10.42 4.75
C PRO A 125 12.66 -9.08 4.42
N GLY A 126 11.43 -9.11 3.89
CA GLY A 126 10.69 -7.88 3.57
C GLY A 126 10.27 -7.10 4.82
N ARG A 127 9.89 -7.80 5.89
CA ARG A 127 9.65 -7.15 7.18
C ARG A 127 10.87 -6.41 7.69
N ARG A 128 12.03 -7.08 7.74
CA ARG A 128 13.29 -6.48 8.24
C ARG A 128 13.73 -5.28 7.40
N GLN A 129 13.58 -5.34 6.08
CA GLN A 129 13.91 -4.20 5.21
C GLN A 129 12.99 -3.01 5.45
N ALA A 130 11.68 -3.22 5.61
CA ALA A 130 10.75 -2.12 5.91
C ALA A 130 11.04 -1.47 7.27
N GLU A 131 11.35 -2.29 8.29
CA GLU A 131 11.77 -1.81 9.61
C GLU A 131 13.09 -1.03 9.54
N GLU A 132 14.06 -1.50 8.76
CA GLU A 132 15.36 -0.83 8.56
C GLU A 132 15.19 0.54 7.87
N ARG A 133 14.38 0.62 6.81
CA ARG A 133 14.09 1.88 6.11
C ARG A 133 13.41 2.89 7.06
N TRP A 134 12.41 2.45 7.82
CA TRP A 134 11.79 3.28 8.86
C TRP A 134 12.80 3.73 9.92
N ALA A 135 13.61 2.82 10.46
CA ALA A 135 14.60 3.12 11.50
C ALA A 135 15.72 4.06 11.02
N SER A 136 16.06 4.01 9.73
CA SER A 136 17.03 4.91 9.10
C SER A 136 16.53 6.34 8.92
N GLY A 137 15.25 6.60 9.17
CA GLY A 137 14.66 7.92 8.98
C GLY A 137 14.48 8.28 7.50
N GLU A 138 14.25 7.27 6.65
CA GLU A 138 14.04 7.52 5.22
C GLU A 138 12.80 8.43 5.02
N PRO A 139 12.91 9.57 4.30
CA PRO A 139 11.89 10.63 4.32
C PRO A 139 10.49 10.20 3.88
N VAL A 140 10.39 9.14 3.09
CA VAL A 140 9.11 8.65 2.57
C VAL A 140 8.38 7.81 3.62
N LEU A 141 9.12 7.21 4.54
CA LEU A 141 8.56 6.39 5.61
C LEU A 141 8.59 7.12 6.95
N ALA A 142 9.60 7.93 7.29
CA ALA A 142 9.88 8.48 8.64
C ALA A 142 8.90 9.51 9.22
#